data_AF-A0A090D0C3-F1
#
_entry.id   AF-A0A090D0C3-F1
#
_cell.length_a   1.000
_cell.length_b   1.000
_cell.length_c   1.000
_cell.angle_alpha   90.00
_cell.angle_beta   90.00
_cell.angle_gamma   90.00
#
_symmetry.space_group_name_H-M   'P 1'
#
loop_
_entity.id
_entity.type
_entity.pdbx_description
1 polymer ?
#
loop_
_entity_poly.entity_id
_entity_poly.type
_entity_poly.pdbx_seq_one_letter_code
_entity_poly.pdbx_strand_id
1 'polypeptide(L)'
;MRSLILGFLLFAIVTKMQTQVQETRVSEPKEQNEEMVKVPLGLPRVPWPKDNPYSEKKAELGKLLYFDKRLSSNHTISCATCHAIKMAFTDQLPVSKGINGHHGTRNAPTVINAAYLKLLFWDGRANSLEEQCKGPLSNPKEMTESDDAHEAYIECRERLRSIKGYSKLFEEAFGTPDCTIKEITEAIATFERTVLSGNSRYDRYKAGDPTAMNEEEIRGYKVFKKVGCINCHRGPNFSDERFHNIGVGMNEPNPDLGRYEITKNKRDWGAFRTPILRDVENTYPYMHDGSLKTLEDVIEYYDVGGIPNKNLHPLMKPLHLSDSDKKALVSFLKALNGEGWQHFKEPEHFPEDMSQPIDKPPYLYKIFSLEDWEASMGKDPLPPTKIDKNFFHLATEDQVNSTVEKFFKGQKEVIVVKLDTGKLKGELSFEANPGGTNKYFHLYQGSIPRASIVEVNHRFLP
;
A
#
# COMPACT_ATOMS: atom_id res chain seq x y z
N MET A 1 49.86 72.35 22.05
CA MET A 1 49.57 72.20 20.62
C MET A 1 48.23 71.47 20.47
N ARG A 2 47.24 72.20 19.92
CA ARG A 2 46.08 71.78 19.12
C ARG A 2 45.50 70.36 19.27
N SER A 3 44.23 70.35 19.73
CA SER A 3 43.06 69.62 19.18
C SER A 3 43.03 68.08 19.37
N LEU A 4 41.90 67.37 19.54
CA LEU A 4 40.50 67.53 19.11
C LEU A 4 39.63 66.53 19.96
N ILE A 5 38.46 66.96 20.46
CA ILE A 5 37.10 66.32 20.32
C ILE A 5 36.88 64.92 20.94
N LEU A 6 35.76 64.52 21.56
CA LEU A 6 34.40 64.96 21.96
C LEU A 6 33.91 63.79 22.89
N GLY A 7 32.88 63.81 23.72
CA GLY A 7 31.73 64.68 23.86
C GLY A 7 30.73 63.96 24.78
N PHE A 8 30.27 64.67 25.82
CA PHE A 8 28.99 64.60 26.53
C PHE A 8 28.27 63.25 26.70
N LEU A 9 28.38 62.69 27.92
CA LEU A 9 27.30 61.96 28.58
C LEU A 9 26.30 62.97 29.16
N LEU A 10 25.02 62.87 28.82
CA LEU A 10 23.97 63.38 29.69
C LEU A 10 22.73 62.49 29.63
N PHE A 11 22.40 62.03 30.82
CA PHE A 11 21.40 61.07 31.22
C PHE A 11 20.00 61.69 31.06
N ALA A 12 19.07 61.00 30.41
CA ALA A 12 17.64 61.29 30.54
C ALA A 12 16.86 59.98 30.60
N ILE A 13 16.28 59.76 31.78
CA ILE A 13 15.43 58.64 32.15
C ILE A 13 14.10 58.76 31.42
N VAL A 14 13.74 57.76 30.62
CA VAL A 14 12.35 57.54 30.16
C VAL A 14 11.93 56.16 30.63
N THR A 15 11.07 56.16 31.64
CA THR A 15 10.29 55.01 32.12
C THR A 15 9.47 54.42 30.98
N LYS A 16 9.80 53.20 30.55
CA LYS A 16 8.97 52.41 29.63
C LYS A 16 8.32 51.29 30.44
N MET A 17 7.03 51.45 30.75
CA MET A 17 6.18 50.33 31.16
C MET A 17 6.18 49.32 30.00
N GLN A 18 6.96 48.26 30.11
CA GLN A 18 6.83 47.11 29.25
C GLN A 18 5.69 46.26 29.81
N THR A 19 4.54 46.37 29.16
CA THR A 19 3.56 45.28 29.16
C THR A 19 4.28 44.02 28.70
N GLN A 20 4.51 43.08 29.61
CA GLN A 20 4.81 41.69 29.28
C GLN A 20 3.60 41.13 28.54
N VAL A 21 3.61 41.24 27.21
CA VAL A 21 2.86 40.30 26.38
C VAL A 21 3.64 39.01 26.49
N GLN A 22 3.19 38.15 27.40
CA GLN A 22 3.61 36.77 27.45
C GLN A 22 3.09 36.15 26.15
N GLU A 23 3.95 36.07 25.13
CA GLU A 23 3.69 35.25 23.94
C GLU A 23 3.57 33.81 24.43
N THR A 24 2.35 33.40 24.76
CA THR A 24 1.98 31.99 24.74
C THR A 24 2.19 31.52 23.30
N ARG A 25 3.34 30.87 23.05
CA ARG A 25 3.51 30.02 21.86
C ARG A 25 2.40 28.97 21.90
N VAL A 26 1.29 29.26 21.22
CA VAL A 26 0.33 28.23 20.83
C VAL A 26 1.07 27.43 19.77
N SER A 27 1.61 26.26 20.14
CA SER A 27 2.12 25.29 19.17
C SER A 27 1.01 25.04 18.15
N GLU A 28 1.28 25.23 16.86
CA GLU A 28 0.29 24.99 15.81
C GLU A 28 -0.28 23.56 15.93
N PRO A 29 -1.56 23.31 15.55
CA PRO A 29 -2.20 21.98 15.66
C PRO A 29 -1.39 20.83 15.02
N LYS A 30 -0.55 21.16 14.04
CA LYS A 30 0.35 20.24 13.34
C LYS A 30 1.44 19.66 14.23
N GLU A 31 2.02 20.45 15.14
CA GLU A 31 3.12 19.99 16.00
C GLU A 31 2.62 19.03 17.09
N GLN A 32 1.40 19.26 17.61
CA GLN A 32 0.77 18.41 18.62
C GLN A 32 0.38 17.04 18.08
N ASN A 33 -0.08 16.96 16.82
CA ASN A 33 -0.45 15.68 16.22
C ASN A 33 0.77 14.77 15.99
N GLU A 34 1.91 15.32 15.57
CA GLU A 34 3.11 14.52 15.30
C GLU A 34 3.73 13.90 16.57
N GLU A 35 3.52 14.50 17.75
CA GLU A 35 3.96 13.95 19.03
C GLU A 35 3.16 12.73 19.49
N MET A 36 2.00 12.45 18.88
CA MET A 36 1.16 11.30 19.21
C MET A 36 1.76 9.96 18.77
N VAL A 37 2.67 9.97 17.78
CA VAL A 37 3.34 8.75 17.33
C VAL A 37 4.48 8.43 18.28
N LYS A 38 4.26 7.43 19.16
CA LYS A 38 5.26 6.96 20.11
C LYS A 38 6.45 6.33 19.39
N VAL A 39 7.58 7.03 19.36
CA VAL A 39 8.84 6.53 18.81
C VAL A 39 9.54 5.61 19.82
N PRO A 40 9.83 4.35 19.47
CA PRO A 40 10.60 3.44 20.32
C PRO A 40 12.05 3.93 20.57
N LEU A 41 12.62 3.51 21.70
CA LEU A 41 14.03 3.81 22.05
C LEU A 41 15.00 3.42 20.92
N GLY A 42 16.01 4.23 20.65
CA GLY A 42 17.02 3.95 19.62
C GLY A 42 16.69 4.43 18.22
N LEU A 43 15.52 5.04 18.01
CA LEU A 43 15.13 5.73 16.78
C LEU A 43 15.07 7.26 16.99
N PRO A 44 15.36 8.07 15.95
CA PRO A 44 15.10 9.50 15.98
C PRO A 44 13.60 9.79 15.81
N ARG A 45 13.19 11.05 15.98
CA ARG A 45 11.82 11.49 15.64
C ARG A 45 11.48 11.12 14.19
N VAL A 46 10.24 10.66 13.96
CA VAL A 46 9.74 10.34 12.62
C VAL A 46 9.76 11.59 11.73
N PRO A 47 10.35 11.52 10.53
CA PRO A 47 10.31 12.64 9.60
C PRO A 47 8.96 12.69 8.87
N TRP A 48 8.19 13.74 9.14
CA TRP A 48 6.94 14.03 8.44
C TRP A 48 7.16 15.09 7.35
N PRO A 49 6.86 14.82 6.07
CA PRO A 49 6.96 15.81 5.01
C PRO A 49 6.05 17.01 5.27
N LYS A 50 6.49 18.20 4.84
CA LYS A 50 5.70 19.43 5.04
C LYS A 50 4.37 19.39 4.30
N ASP A 51 4.38 18.81 3.11
CA ASP A 51 3.27 18.58 2.18
C ASP A 51 2.42 17.37 2.53
N ASN A 52 2.96 16.39 3.27
CA ASN A 52 2.20 15.28 3.83
C ASN A 52 2.39 15.14 5.36
N PRO A 53 1.84 16.06 6.16
CA PRO A 53 1.95 15.99 7.61
C PRO A 53 1.09 14.86 8.18
N TYR A 54 1.47 14.40 9.38
CA TYR A 54 0.71 13.40 10.10
C TYR A 54 -0.66 13.93 10.55
N SER A 55 -1.67 13.08 10.39
CA SER A 55 -2.90 13.13 11.17
C SER A 55 -3.36 11.70 11.44
N GLU A 56 -4.03 11.47 12.57
CA GLU A 56 -4.55 10.14 12.93
C GLU A 56 -5.53 9.64 11.86
N LYS A 57 -6.44 10.50 11.38
CA LYS A 57 -7.40 10.17 10.31
C LYS A 57 -6.74 9.75 9.01
N LYS A 58 -5.64 10.41 8.63
CA LYS A 58 -4.87 10.02 7.44
C LYS A 58 -4.14 8.69 7.63
N ALA A 59 -3.59 8.42 8.82
CA ALA A 59 -2.98 7.14 9.15
C ALA A 59 -4.02 5.99 9.19
N GLU A 60 -5.22 6.24 9.72
CA GLU A 60 -6.34 5.29 9.73
C GLU A 60 -6.79 4.96 8.31
N LEU A 61 -7.00 5.97 7.46
CA LEU A 61 -7.32 5.79 6.04
C LEU A 61 -6.19 5.04 5.30
N GLY A 62 -4.94 5.43 5.54
CA GLY A 62 -3.77 4.78 4.97
C GLY A 62 -3.69 3.30 5.32
N LYS A 63 -3.98 2.97 6.57
CA LYS A 63 -4.07 1.59 7.04
C LYS A 63 -5.16 0.83 6.29
N LEU A 64 -6.37 1.38 6.17
CA LEU A 64 -7.42 0.73 5.39
C LEU A 64 -6.97 0.46 3.95
N LEU A 65 -6.43 1.45 3.26
CA LEU A 65 -5.94 1.29 1.90
C LEU A 65 -4.83 0.24 1.78
N TYR A 66 -3.88 0.21 2.73
CA TYR A 66 -2.76 -0.74 2.74
C TYR A 66 -3.20 -2.21 2.68
N PHE A 67 -4.32 -2.54 3.34
CA PHE A 67 -4.86 -3.91 3.38
C PHE A 67 -5.94 -4.17 2.31
N ASP A 68 -6.43 -3.14 1.62
CA ASP A 68 -7.58 -3.25 0.72
C ASP A 68 -7.17 -3.78 -0.67
N LYS A 69 -7.61 -4.99 -0.99
CA LYS A 69 -7.32 -5.62 -2.29
C LYS A 69 -8.00 -4.94 -3.45
N ARG A 70 -9.03 -4.11 -3.22
CA ARG A 70 -9.74 -3.35 -4.28
C ARG A 70 -8.85 -2.28 -4.93
N LEU A 71 -7.67 -2.02 -4.36
CA LEU A 71 -6.62 -1.24 -5.03
C LEU A 71 -6.10 -1.92 -6.30
N SER A 72 -5.95 -3.26 -6.32
CA SER A 72 -5.49 -3.96 -7.53
C SER A 72 -6.62 -4.11 -8.55
N SER A 73 -6.30 -4.12 -9.84
CA SER A 73 -7.30 -4.14 -10.93
C SER A 73 -8.26 -5.33 -10.86
N ASN A 74 -7.79 -6.51 -10.43
CA ASN A 74 -8.60 -7.72 -10.29
C ASN A 74 -9.03 -8.05 -8.84
N HIS A 75 -8.84 -7.11 -7.90
CA HIS A 75 -9.20 -7.26 -6.48
C HIS A 75 -8.52 -8.41 -5.71
N THR A 76 -7.33 -8.86 -6.13
CA THR A 76 -6.61 -9.96 -5.47
C THR A 76 -5.40 -9.54 -4.64
N ILE A 77 -4.81 -8.37 -4.90
CA ILE A 77 -3.54 -7.91 -4.32
C ILE A 77 -3.75 -6.60 -3.54
N SER A 78 -3.18 -6.53 -2.34
CA SER A 78 -2.99 -5.28 -1.60
C SER A 78 -1.51 -5.14 -1.21
N CYS A 79 -1.12 -4.00 -0.62
CA CYS A 79 0.24 -3.85 -0.08
C CYS A 79 0.57 -4.97 0.90
N ALA A 80 -0.40 -5.34 1.75
CA ALA A 80 -0.27 -6.41 2.72
C ALA A 80 -0.12 -7.82 2.12
N THR A 81 -0.43 -8.04 0.84
CA THR A 81 -0.15 -9.33 0.18
C THR A 81 1.36 -9.60 0.13
N CYS A 82 2.16 -8.59 -0.17
CA CYS A 82 3.62 -8.70 -0.26
C CYS A 82 4.35 -8.21 1.00
N HIS A 83 3.65 -7.47 1.86
CA HIS A 83 4.20 -6.85 3.06
C HIS A 83 3.29 -7.13 4.28
N ALA A 84 3.10 -8.40 4.61
CA ALA A 84 2.17 -8.83 5.64
C ALA A 84 2.71 -8.57 7.05
N ILE A 85 1.84 -8.10 7.97
CA ILE A 85 2.22 -7.88 9.39
C ILE A 85 2.83 -9.15 10.00
N LYS A 86 2.19 -10.30 9.78
CA LYS A 86 2.63 -11.61 10.34
C LYS A 86 4.03 -12.03 9.91
N MET A 87 4.53 -11.43 8.83
CA MET A 87 5.83 -11.71 8.22
C MET A 87 6.76 -10.50 8.31
N ALA A 88 6.64 -9.71 9.38
CA ALA A 88 7.43 -8.50 9.61
C ALA A 88 7.39 -7.51 8.43
N PHE A 89 6.20 -7.33 7.85
CA PHE A 89 5.95 -6.47 6.69
C PHE A 89 6.75 -6.87 5.44
N THR A 90 6.96 -8.18 5.26
CA THR A 90 7.44 -8.83 4.02
C THR A 90 6.45 -9.94 3.61
N ASP A 91 6.79 -10.75 2.61
CA ASP A 91 6.05 -11.98 2.26
C ASP A 91 6.83 -13.26 2.56
N GLN A 92 8.08 -13.13 3.00
CA GLN A 92 9.04 -14.22 3.20
C GLN A 92 9.21 -15.13 1.97
N LEU A 93 9.11 -14.57 0.77
CA LEU A 93 9.38 -15.25 -0.49
C LEU A 93 10.68 -14.73 -1.13
N PRO A 94 11.37 -15.53 -1.96
CA PRO A 94 12.52 -15.03 -2.71
C PRO A 94 12.16 -13.85 -3.61
N VAL A 95 11.02 -13.94 -4.29
CA VAL A 95 10.39 -12.85 -5.03
C VAL A 95 8.88 -12.92 -4.85
N SER A 96 8.23 -11.76 -4.79
CA SER A 96 6.80 -11.66 -4.55
C SER A 96 5.95 -12.21 -5.69
N LYS A 97 4.73 -12.64 -5.35
CA LYS A 97 3.68 -13.00 -6.31
C LYS A 97 2.65 -11.87 -6.36
N GLY A 98 2.53 -11.24 -7.52
CA GLY A 98 1.53 -10.22 -7.78
C GLY A 98 0.31 -10.77 -8.49
N ILE A 99 -0.35 -9.87 -9.21
CA ILE A 99 -1.58 -10.12 -9.95
C ILE A 99 -1.44 -11.29 -10.93
N ASN A 100 -2.52 -12.08 -11.08
CA ASN A 100 -2.58 -13.25 -11.96
C ASN A 100 -1.47 -14.30 -11.72
N GLY A 101 -0.85 -14.28 -10.53
CA GLY A 101 0.25 -15.18 -10.17
C GLY A 101 1.59 -14.80 -10.81
N HIS A 102 1.72 -13.59 -11.39
CA HIS A 102 2.99 -13.09 -11.90
C HIS A 102 4.02 -12.97 -10.77
N HIS A 103 5.28 -13.24 -11.10
CA HIS A 103 6.39 -13.09 -10.17
C HIS A 103 7.10 -11.76 -10.40
N GLY A 104 7.42 -11.08 -9.30
CA GLY A 104 8.32 -9.95 -9.29
C GLY A 104 9.77 -10.36 -9.62
N THR A 105 10.67 -9.39 -9.63
CA THR A 105 12.09 -9.62 -9.94
C THR A 105 13.00 -9.51 -8.72
N ARG A 106 12.47 -9.08 -7.57
CA ARG A 106 13.24 -8.86 -6.34
C ARG A 106 12.45 -9.32 -5.11
N ASN A 107 13.18 -9.62 -4.05
CA ASN A 107 12.65 -9.84 -2.71
C ASN A 107 12.00 -8.54 -2.19
N ALA A 108 10.82 -8.66 -1.56
CA ALA A 108 10.11 -7.53 -0.98
C ALA A 108 10.78 -7.07 0.33
N PRO A 109 11.38 -5.86 0.38
CA PRO A 109 11.97 -5.35 1.61
C PRO A 109 10.88 -5.04 2.65
N THR A 110 11.22 -5.08 3.94
CA THR A 110 10.27 -4.70 4.99
C THR A 110 9.85 -3.23 4.93
N VAL A 111 8.59 -2.95 5.29
CA VAL A 111 8.07 -1.59 5.54
C VAL A 111 8.52 -1.05 6.91
N ILE A 112 8.93 -1.93 7.83
CA ILE A 112 9.38 -1.53 9.17
C ILE A 112 10.52 -0.50 9.05
N ASN A 113 10.33 0.65 9.70
CA ASN A 113 11.26 1.78 9.71
C ASN A 113 11.53 2.40 8.33
N ALA A 114 10.72 2.11 7.30
CA ALA A 114 10.83 2.74 5.98
C ALA A 114 10.63 4.26 6.05
N ALA A 115 9.98 4.75 7.11
CA ALA A 115 9.82 6.16 7.45
C ALA A 115 11.12 6.98 7.37
N TYR A 116 12.26 6.37 7.68
CA TYR A 116 13.56 7.06 7.75
C TYR A 116 14.37 6.97 6.46
N LEU A 117 13.89 6.22 5.45
CA LEU A 117 14.60 6.06 4.20
C LEU A 117 14.40 7.29 3.31
N LYS A 118 15.50 7.77 2.74
CA LYS A 118 15.51 8.87 1.76
C LYS A 118 15.30 8.39 0.33
N LEU A 119 15.79 7.19 0.04
CA LEU A 119 15.65 6.52 -1.25
C LEU A 119 15.10 5.12 -1.03
N LEU A 120 14.06 4.78 -1.79
CA LEU A 120 13.24 3.59 -1.62
C LEU A 120 13.40 2.66 -2.82
N PHE A 121 12.96 1.41 -2.64
CA PHE A 121 13.38 0.24 -3.43
C PHE A 121 14.86 -0.12 -3.24
N TRP A 122 15.24 -1.29 -3.76
CA TRP A 122 16.61 -1.80 -3.75
C TRP A 122 17.58 -0.95 -4.59
N ASP A 123 17.09 -0.36 -5.67
CA ASP A 123 17.85 0.51 -6.58
C ASP A 123 17.66 2.00 -6.28
N GLY A 124 16.91 2.36 -5.23
CA GLY A 124 16.73 3.76 -4.80
C GLY A 124 16.00 4.65 -5.79
N ARG A 125 15.13 4.10 -6.65
CA ARG A 125 14.48 4.86 -7.72
C ARG A 125 13.38 5.83 -7.27
N ALA A 126 12.86 5.67 -6.05
CA ALA A 126 11.85 6.56 -5.48
C ALA A 126 12.44 7.40 -4.34
N ASN A 127 12.10 8.68 -4.27
CA ASN A 127 12.66 9.65 -3.31
C ASN A 127 11.77 9.90 -2.09
N SER A 128 10.62 9.24 -2.02
CA SER A 128 9.65 9.35 -0.93
C SER A 128 8.74 8.12 -0.89
N LEU A 129 8.12 7.84 0.27
CA LEU A 129 7.13 6.77 0.41
C LEU A 129 5.95 7.01 -0.54
N GLU A 130 5.50 8.25 -0.67
CA GLU A 130 4.44 8.67 -1.59
C GLU A 130 4.77 8.31 -3.05
N GLU A 131 6.01 8.54 -3.48
CA GLU A 131 6.48 8.15 -4.82
C GLU A 131 6.62 6.63 -4.95
N GLN A 132 7.08 5.94 -3.91
CA GLN A 132 7.22 4.49 -3.89
C GLN A 132 5.86 3.80 -4.04
N CYS A 133 4.81 4.26 -3.34
CA CYS A 133 3.48 3.67 -3.39
C CYS A 133 2.87 3.67 -4.81
N LYS A 134 3.27 4.62 -5.67
CA LYS A 134 2.81 4.67 -7.07
C LYS A 134 3.32 3.50 -7.89
N GLY A 135 4.53 3.01 -7.60
CA GLY A 135 5.16 1.91 -8.34
C GLY A 135 4.26 0.67 -8.42
N PRO A 136 3.92 0.04 -7.28
CA PRO A 136 3.08 -1.16 -7.26
C PRO A 136 1.71 -0.97 -7.90
N LEU A 137 1.06 0.18 -7.66
CA LEU A 137 -0.26 0.50 -8.25
C LEU A 137 -0.25 0.52 -9.79
N SER A 138 0.89 0.83 -10.39
CA SER A 138 1.08 0.89 -11.86
C SER A 138 1.86 -0.27 -12.46
N ASN A 139 2.27 -1.26 -11.66
CA ASN A 139 3.15 -2.32 -12.15
C ASN A 139 2.32 -3.56 -12.56
N PRO A 140 2.41 -4.01 -13.83
CA PRO A 140 1.63 -5.13 -14.35
C PRO A 140 2.00 -6.49 -13.74
N LYS A 141 3.11 -6.56 -13.00
CA LYS A 141 3.53 -7.75 -12.25
C LYS A 141 3.13 -7.71 -10.78
N GLU A 142 2.55 -6.61 -10.31
CA GLU A 142 2.22 -6.39 -8.91
C GLU A 142 0.70 -6.19 -8.73
N MET A 143 0.12 -5.06 -9.13
CA MET A 143 -1.27 -4.72 -8.79
C MET A 143 -2.20 -4.35 -9.96
N THR A 144 -1.72 -4.26 -11.20
CA THR A 144 -2.56 -3.85 -12.33
C THR A 144 -2.46 -4.80 -13.52
N GLU A 145 -3.46 -4.81 -14.39
CA GLU A 145 -3.39 -5.50 -15.68
C GLU A 145 -3.02 -4.54 -16.82
N SER A 146 -3.02 -3.22 -16.56
CA SER A 146 -2.61 -2.21 -17.53
C SER A 146 -1.08 -2.09 -17.58
N ASP A 147 -0.55 -2.02 -18.79
CA ASP A 147 0.86 -1.68 -19.05
C ASP A 147 1.11 -0.16 -19.06
N ASP A 148 0.06 0.66 -18.99
CA ASP A 148 0.14 2.11 -18.91
C ASP A 148 -0.09 2.60 -17.48
N ALA A 149 0.89 3.32 -16.93
CA ALA A 149 0.83 3.79 -15.55
C ALA A 149 -0.29 4.82 -15.33
N HIS A 150 -0.58 5.67 -16.32
CA HIS A 150 -1.61 6.69 -16.20
C HIS A 150 -3.01 6.05 -16.17
N GLU A 151 -3.26 5.07 -17.03
CA GLU A 151 -4.49 4.27 -17.01
C GLU A 151 -4.64 3.53 -15.69
N ALA A 152 -3.61 2.83 -15.22
CA ALA A 152 -3.64 2.12 -13.94
C ALA A 152 -4.02 3.04 -12.76
N TYR A 153 -3.50 4.26 -12.75
CA TYR A 153 -3.84 5.29 -11.76
C TYR A 153 -5.29 5.76 -11.84
N ILE A 154 -5.81 5.99 -13.05
CA ILE A 154 -7.21 6.36 -13.27
C ILE A 154 -8.13 5.24 -12.79
N GLU A 155 -7.88 4.00 -13.20
CA GLU A 155 -8.72 2.87 -12.81
C GLU A 155 -8.71 2.65 -11.29
N CYS A 156 -7.53 2.72 -10.66
CA CYS A 156 -7.38 2.60 -9.21
C CYS A 156 -8.21 3.64 -8.46
N ARG A 157 -8.11 4.92 -8.84
CA ARG A 157 -8.89 5.96 -8.18
C ARG A 157 -10.38 5.84 -8.45
N GLU A 158 -10.81 5.45 -9.66
CA GLU A 158 -12.24 5.30 -9.97
C GLU A 158 -12.86 4.12 -9.22
N ARG A 159 -12.11 3.01 -9.05
CA ARG A 159 -12.52 1.91 -8.16
C ARG A 159 -12.80 2.42 -6.75
N LEU A 160 -11.86 3.15 -6.14
CA LEU A 160 -12.06 3.68 -4.79
C LEU A 160 -13.16 4.74 -4.70
N ARG A 161 -13.26 5.65 -5.69
CA ARG A 161 -14.32 6.67 -5.74
C ARG A 161 -15.71 6.07 -5.83
N SER A 162 -15.85 4.89 -6.45
CA SER A 162 -17.14 4.22 -6.52
C SER A 162 -17.64 3.70 -5.15
N ILE A 163 -16.73 3.54 -4.18
CA ILE A 163 -17.04 3.10 -2.82
C ILE A 163 -17.31 4.32 -1.94
N LYS A 164 -18.58 4.64 -1.72
CA LYS A 164 -18.98 5.85 -0.97
C LYS A 164 -18.36 5.96 0.44
N GLY A 165 -18.09 4.84 1.09
CA GLY A 165 -17.44 4.82 2.41
C GLY A 165 -16.06 5.48 2.38
N TYR A 166 -15.31 5.37 1.28
CA TYR A 166 -14.01 6.01 1.14
C TYR A 166 -14.12 7.52 1.01
N SER A 167 -15.08 8.06 0.25
CA SER A 167 -15.24 9.52 0.10
C SER A 167 -15.35 10.26 1.43
N LYS A 168 -16.06 9.67 2.41
CA LYS A 168 -16.15 10.23 3.77
C LYS A 168 -14.80 10.20 4.48
N LEU A 169 -14.04 9.11 4.36
CA LEU A 169 -12.73 9.00 5.01
C LEU A 169 -11.69 9.94 4.37
N PHE A 170 -11.76 10.16 3.06
CA PHE A 170 -10.95 11.18 2.38
C PHE A 170 -11.31 12.59 2.89
N GLU A 171 -12.59 12.91 3.05
CA GLU A 171 -13.03 14.18 3.62
C GLU A 171 -12.47 14.38 5.03
N GLU A 172 -12.54 13.36 5.89
CA GLU A 172 -12.01 13.42 7.25
C GLU A 172 -10.47 13.54 7.30
N ALA A 173 -9.76 12.92 6.36
CA ALA A 173 -8.30 12.90 6.33
C ALA A 173 -7.67 14.12 5.64
N PHE A 174 -8.32 14.66 4.61
CA PHE A 174 -7.77 15.68 3.70
C PHE A 174 -8.65 16.93 3.56
N GLY A 175 -9.86 16.95 4.12
CA GLY A 175 -10.82 18.06 3.96
C GLY A 175 -11.44 18.13 2.56
N THR A 176 -11.38 17.03 1.81
CA THR A 176 -12.01 16.88 0.48
C THR A 176 -12.42 15.42 0.28
N PRO A 177 -13.55 15.13 -0.39
CA PRO A 177 -13.93 13.75 -0.69
C PRO A 177 -13.18 13.21 -1.91
N ASP A 178 -12.29 14.03 -2.50
CA ASP A 178 -11.48 13.66 -3.65
C ASP A 178 -10.48 12.56 -3.30
N CYS A 179 -10.67 11.42 -3.95
CA CYS A 179 -9.73 10.32 -3.92
C CYS A 179 -8.87 10.40 -5.20
N THR A 180 -7.78 11.18 -5.19
CA THR A 180 -6.77 11.12 -6.27
C THR A 180 -5.64 10.17 -5.90
N ILE A 181 -4.81 9.77 -6.87
CA ILE A 181 -3.62 8.96 -6.58
C ILE A 181 -2.72 9.65 -5.56
N LYS A 182 -2.64 10.98 -5.55
CA LYS A 182 -1.83 11.71 -4.57
C LYS A 182 -2.34 11.43 -3.15
N GLU A 183 -3.61 11.65 -2.85
CA GLU A 183 -4.18 11.42 -1.52
C GLU A 183 -4.16 9.94 -1.12
N ILE A 184 -4.36 9.02 -2.07
CA ILE A 184 -4.20 7.57 -1.83
C ILE A 184 -2.77 7.27 -1.34
N THR A 185 -1.76 7.72 -2.10
CA THR A 185 -0.36 7.47 -1.73
C THR A 185 0.07 8.20 -0.47
N GLU A 186 -0.43 9.41 -0.24
CA GLU A 186 -0.16 10.18 0.98
C GLU A 186 -0.75 9.53 2.21
N ALA A 187 -1.96 8.96 2.11
CA ALA A 187 -2.57 8.21 3.19
C ALA A 187 -1.76 6.94 3.51
N ILE A 188 -1.47 6.11 2.51
CA ILE A 188 -0.67 4.87 2.68
C ILE A 188 0.70 5.21 3.29
N ALA A 189 1.43 6.16 2.70
CA ALA A 189 2.73 6.58 3.20
C ALA A 189 2.68 7.15 4.63
N THR A 190 1.57 7.75 5.04
CA THR A 190 1.38 8.21 6.43
C THR A 190 1.27 7.02 7.38
N PHE A 191 0.50 6.00 7.03
CA PHE A 191 0.43 4.75 7.78
C PHE A 191 1.79 4.05 7.86
N GLU A 192 2.50 3.90 6.74
CA GLU A 192 3.81 3.25 6.70
C GLU A 192 4.84 3.94 7.62
N ARG A 193 4.78 5.27 7.74
CA ARG A 193 5.62 6.02 8.68
C ARG A 193 5.38 5.71 10.16
N THR A 194 4.23 5.12 10.50
CA THR A 194 3.92 4.67 11.86
C THR A 194 4.45 3.26 12.15
N VAL A 195 4.88 2.51 11.14
CA VAL A 195 5.40 1.14 11.28
C VAL A 195 6.86 1.19 11.74
N LEU A 196 7.04 1.33 13.06
CA LEU A 196 8.34 1.53 13.69
C LEU A 196 8.81 0.30 14.46
N SER A 197 10.12 0.13 14.51
CA SER A 197 10.78 -0.85 15.37
C SER A 197 12.02 -0.29 16.03
N GLY A 198 12.01 -0.29 17.35
CA GLY A 198 13.17 0.04 18.19
C GLY A 198 12.99 -0.62 19.55
N ASN A 199 13.55 -0.04 20.60
CA ASN A 199 13.57 -0.66 21.93
C ASN A 199 14.16 -2.09 21.92
N SER A 200 15.01 -2.41 20.95
CA SER A 200 15.65 -3.72 20.85
C SER A 200 16.57 -3.98 22.05
N ARG A 201 17.02 -5.23 22.20
CA ARG A 201 18.06 -5.57 23.18
C ARG A 201 19.30 -4.68 23.00
N TYR A 202 19.70 -4.44 21.75
CA TYR A 202 20.77 -3.48 21.44
C TYR A 202 20.46 -2.06 21.89
N ASP A 203 19.26 -1.54 21.61
CA ASP A 203 18.91 -0.15 21.96
C ASP A 203 18.94 0.06 23.48
N ARG A 204 18.39 -0.89 24.25
CA ARG A 204 18.43 -0.86 25.72
C ARG A 204 19.85 -0.97 26.27
N TYR A 205 20.68 -1.85 25.69
CA TYR A 205 22.09 -1.95 26.03
C TYR A 205 22.85 -0.64 25.77
N LYS A 206 22.56 0.03 24.65
CA LYS A 206 23.15 1.35 24.34
C LYS A 206 22.63 2.47 25.21
N ALA A 207 21.41 2.36 25.74
CA ALA A 207 20.84 3.29 26.69
C ALA A 207 21.33 3.10 28.14
N GLY A 208 22.17 2.09 28.39
CA GLY A 208 22.84 1.90 29.69
C GLY A 208 22.32 0.72 30.51
N ASP A 209 21.47 -0.16 29.95
CA ASP A 209 21.12 -1.43 30.59
C ASP A 209 22.13 -2.52 30.20
N PRO A 210 23.14 -2.83 31.03
CA PRO A 210 24.17 -3.81 30.70
C PRO A 210 23.62 -5.24 30.61
N THR A 211 22.41 -5.49 31.11
CA THR A 211 21.78 -6.83 31.12
C THR A 211 20.93 -7.09 29.88
N ALA A 212 20.66 -6.06 29.07
CA ALA A 212 19.80 -6.18 27.90
C ALA A 212 20.39 -7.06 26.78
N MET A 213 21.72 -7.15 26.68
CA MET A 213 22.42 -8.04 25.76
C MET A 213 23.27 -9.05 26.53
N ASN A 214 23.29 -10.30 26.08
CA ASN A 214 24.15 -11.34 26.64
C ASN A 214 25.60 -11.26 26.10
N GLU A 215 26.50 -12.08 26.66
CA GLU A 215 27.92 -12.08 26.28
C GLU A 215 28.19 -12.38 24.79
N GLU A 216 27.42 -13.29 24.19
CA GLU A 216 27.57 -13.68 22.79
C GLU A 216 27.12 -12.55 21.86
N GLU A 217 26.02 -11.87 22.17
CA GLU A 217 25.54 -10.70 21.43
C GLU A 217 26.51 -9.52 21.53
N ILE A 218 27.08 -9.28 22.72
CA ILE A 218 28.11 -8.24 22.94
C ILE A 218 29.37 -8.57 22.15
N ARG A 219 29.78 -9.85 22.12
CA ARG A 219 30.89 -10.31 21.28
C ARG A 219 30.58 -10.09 19.80
N GLY A 220 29.37 -10.44 19.36
CA GLY A 220 28.91 -10.25 17.99
C GLY A 220 29.00 -8.80 17.55
N TYR A 221 28.54 -7.87 18.39
CA TYR A 221 28.68 -6.44 18.13
C TYR A 221 30.15 -5.98 18.02
N LYS A 222 31.05 -6.54 18.83
CA LYS A 222 32.50 -6.26 18.72
C LYS A 222 33.06 -6.77 17.39
N VAL A 223 32.72 -8.00 16.98
CA VAL A 223 33.12 -8.58 15.69
C VAL A 223 32.58 -7.75 14.55
N PHE A 224 31.29 -7.41 14.55
CA PHE A 224 30.60 -6.61 13.53
C PHE A 224 31.32 -5.29 13.24
N LYS A 225 31.81 -4.62 14.29
CA LYS A 225 32.64 -3.42 14.14
C LYS A 225 34.05 -3.73 13.64
N LYS A 226 34.71 -4.73 14.23
CA LYS A 226 36.10 -5.11 13.93
C LYS A 226 36.28 -5.47 12.46
N VAL A 227 35.33 -6.22 11.88
CA VAL A 227 35.40 -6.70 10.49
C VAL A 227 34.79 -5.74 9.48
N GLY A 228 34.29 -4.59 9.94
CA GLY A 228 33.91 -3.47 9.08
C GLY A 228 32.46 -3.46 8.58
N CYS A 229 31.57 -4.32 9.09
CA CYS A 229 30.15 -4.29 8.73
C CYS A 229 29.52 -2.91 9.02
N ILE A 230 29.96 -2.27 10.11
CA ILE A 230 29.57 -0.90 10.51
C ILE A 230 29.93 0.17 9.47
N ASN A 231 30.79 -0.12 8.49
CA ASN A 231 31.13 0.84 7.45
C ASN A 231 29.97 1.10 6.50
N CYS A 232 29.04 0.16 6.32
CA CYS A 232 27.81 0.36 5.55
C CYS A 232 26.58 0.31 6.46
N HIS A 233 26.56 -0.56 7.46
CA HIS A 233 25.43 -0.76 8.35
C HIS A 233 25.56 0.03 9.65
N ARG A 234 25.29 1.34 9.61
CA ARG A 234 25.45 2.28 10.75
C ARG A 234 24.24 3.15 11.01
N GLY A 235 24.30 3.92 12.09
CA GLY A 235 23.22 4.83 12.49
C GLY A 235 22.01 4.10 13.08
N PRO A 236 20.90 4.82 13.33
CA PRO A 236 19.74 4.28 14.01
C PRO A 236 19.15 3.04 13.34
N ASN A 237 19.16 2.95 12.01
CA ASN A 237 18.61 1.81 11.26
C ASN A 237 19.67 0.80 10.78
N PHE A 238 20.93 0.96 11.18
CA PHE A 238 22.03 0.12 10.68
C PHE A 238 22.09 0.09 9.14
N SER A 239 21.95 1.26 8.53
CA SER A 239 22.07 1.47 7.09
C SER A 239 22.61 2.86 6.86
N ASP A 240 23.57 2.97 5.94
CA ASP A 240 24.03 4.25 5.44
C ASP A 240 23.29 4.73 4.19
N GLU A 241 22.33 3.91 3.72
CA GLU A 241 21.49 4.14 2.55
C GLU A 241 22.27 4.39 1.25
N ARG A 242 23.56 4.03 1.22
CA ARG A 242 24.39 4.11 0.01
C ARG A 242 24.26 2.85 -0.81
N PHE A 243 24.76 2.92 -2.05
CA PHE A 243 24.71 1.83 -3.01
C PHE A 243 26.05 1.12 -3.10
N HIS A 244 26.04 -0.19 -2.92
CA HIS A 244 27.24 -1.02 -2.95
C HIS A 244 26.97 -2.29 -3.75
N ASN A 245 27.95 -2.71 -4.54
CA ASN A 245 27.91 -4.00 -5.21
C ASN A 245 28.61 -5.03 -4.32
N ILE A 246 27.85 -5.99 -3.80
CA ILE A 246 28.36 -7.08 -2.97
C ILE A 246 28.52 -8.40 -3.74
N GLY A 247 28.23 -8.39 -5.05
CA GLY A 247 28.39 -9.55 -5.94
C GLY A 247 27.19 -10.47 -6.08
N VAL A 248 26.08 -10.26 -5.36
CA VAL A 248 24.93 -11.19 -5.40
C VAL A 248 24.37 -11.28 -6.83
N GLY A 249 24.24 -12.50 -7.36
CA GLY A 249 23.73 -12.77 -8.71
C GLY A 249 24.68 -12.42 -9.86
N MET A 250 25.87 -11.87 -9.61
CA MET A 250 26.74 -11.34 -10.68
C MET A 250 27.46 -12.42 -11.51
N ASN A 251 27.33 -13.69 -11.12
CA ASN A 251 27.76 -14.87 -11.87
C ASN A 251 26.71 -15.37 -12.88
N GLU A 252 25.48 -14.87 -12.81
CA GLU A 252 24.39 -15.27 -13.71
C GLU A 252 24.52 -14.62 -15.10
N PRO A 253 23.98 -15.24 -16.17
CA PRO A 253 24.08 -14.68 -17.52
C PRO A 253 23.43 -13.31 -17.69
N ASN A 254 22.34 -13.06 -16.95
CA ASN A 254 21.59 -11.81 -16.97
C ASN A 254 21.42 -11.31 -15.52
N PRO A 255 22.46 -10.74 -14.91
CA PRO A 255 22.40 -10.30 -13.52
C PRO A 255 21.49 -9.07 -13.38
N ASP A 256 20.93 -8.87 -12.19
CA ASP A 256 20.22 -7.63 -11.89
C ASP A 256 21.23 -6.48 -11.76
N LEU A 257 21.04 -5.44 -12.59
CA LEU A 257 21.99 -4.33 -12.69
C LEU A 257 21.83 -3.31 -11.56
N GLY A 258 20.78 -3.42 -10.74
CA GLY A 258 20.56 -2.58 -9.57
C GLY A 258 20.47 -1.10 -9.91
N ARG A 259 21.22 -0.28 -9.18
CA ARG A 259 21.23 1.18 -9.30
C ARG A 259 21.60 1.68 -10.70
N TYR A 260 22.40 0.91 -11.45
CA TYR A 260 22.72 1.23 -12.85
C TYR A 260 21.47 1.44 -13.70
N GLU A 261 20.36 0.73 -13.44
CA GLU A 261 19.14 0.91 -14.22
C GLU A 261 18.58 2.33 -14.13
N ILE A 262 18.88 3.03 -13.03
CA ILE A 262 18.40 4.38 -12.76
C ILE A 262 19.42 5.43 -13.21
N THR A 263 20.70 5.22 -12.90
CA THR A 263 21.73 6.24 -13.13
C THR A 263 22.41 6.13 -14.49
N LYS A 264 22.36 4.94 -15.10
CA LYS A 264 23.15 4.53 -16.28
C LYS A 264 24.67 4.77 -16.13
N ASN A 265 25.15 4.99 -14.90
CA ASN A 265 26.57 5.16 -14.62
C ASN A 265 27.21 3.79 -14.40
N LYS A 266 28.19 3.42 -15.23
CA LYS A 266 28.86 2.11 -15.15
C LYS A 266 29.43 1.77 -13.77
N ARG A 267 29.70 2.76 -12.90
CA ARG A 267 30.16 2.52 -11.52
C ARG A 267 29.07 1.89 -10.63
N ASP A 268 27.80 2.14 -10.92
CA ASP A 268 26.64 1.67 -10.14
C ASP A 268 26.16 0.27 -10.58
N TRP A 269 26.88 -0.39 -11.48
CA TRP A 269 26.53 -1.70 -12.01
C TRP A 269 26.54 -2.75 -10.90
N GLY A 270 25.40 -3.42 -10.70
CA GLY A 270 25.18 -4.40 -9.63
C GLY A 270 25.16 -3.80 -8.22
N ALA A 271 25.06 -2.47 -8.10
CA ALA A 271 25.03 -1.79 -6.80
C ALA A 271 23.60 -1.66 -6.28
N PHE A 272 23.41 -2.00 -5.01
CA PHE A 272 22.12 -1.92 -4.33
C PHE A 272 22.23 -1.13 -3.03
N ARG A 273 21.11 -0.51 -2.64
CA ARG A 273 21.01 0.23 -1.39
C ARG A 273 21.29 -0.72 -0.21
N THR A 274 22.11 -0.29 0.74
CA THR A 274 22.30 -1.02 1.99
C THR A 274 20.96 -1.14 2.74
N PRO A 275 20.43 -2.36 2.98
CA PRO A 275 19.16 -2.54 3.66
C PRO A 275 19.28 -2.22 5.16
N ILE A 276 18.13 -1.98 5.80
CA ILE A 276 18.00 -1.84 7.25
C ILE A 276 18.26 -3.21 7.91
N LEU A 277 18.93 -3.25 9.07
CA LEU A 277 19.15 -4.50 9.82
C LEU A 277 18.25 -4.67 11.05
N ARG A 278 17.39 -3.69 11.35
CA ARG A 278 16.36 -3.85 12.39
C ARG A 278 15.37 -4.92 11.96
N ASP A 279 15.05 -5.83 12.88
CA ASP A 279 14.19 -7.00 12.66
C ASP A 279 14.64 -7.95 11.54
N VAL A 280 15.92 -7.90 11.15
CA VAL A 280 16.44 -8.70 10.03
C VAL A 280 16.21 -10.20 10.22
N GLU A 281 16.17 -10.71 11.44
CA GLU A 281 15.84 -12.13 11.69
C GLU A 281 14.48 -12.54 11.13
N ASN A 282 13.52 -11.61 11.04
CA ASN A 282 12.13 -11.90 10.66
C ASN A 282 11.84 -11.67 9.17
N THR A 283 12.83 -11.22 8.39
CA THR A 283 12.67 -10.79 7.00
C THR A 283 13.43 -11.69 6.01
N TYR A 284 13.59 -12.97 6.34
CA TYR A 284 14.13 -13.96 5.40
C TYR A 284 13.18 -14.17 4.22
N PRO A 285 13.65 -14.66 3.05
CA PRO A 285 15.04 -14.82 2.68
C PRO A 285 15.71 -13.47 2.40
N TYR A 286 17.04 -13.48 2.26
CA TYR A 286 17.88 -12.30 2.23
C TYR A 286 18.43 -11.99 0.84
N MET A 287 18.97 -10.77 0.71
CA MET A 287 19.46 -10.15 -0.52
C MET A 287 18.33 -9.70 -1.45
N HIS A 288 18.68 -8.94 -2.49
CA HIS A 288 17.70 -8.36 -3.41
C HIS A 288 16.97 -9.43 -4.24
N ASP A 289 17.55 -10.62 -4.38
CA ASP A 289 17.00 -11.76 -5.13
C ASP A 289 16.44 -12.86 -4.23
N GLY A 290 16.54 -12.72 -2.91
CA GLY A 290 16.09 -13.71 -1.94
C GLY A 290 16.84 -15.05 -2.01
N SER A 291 18.08 -15.05 -2.52
CA SER A 291 18.89 -16.26 -2.74
C SER A 291 19.40 -16.91 -1.45
N LEU A 292 19.60 -16.14 -0.38
CA LEU A 292 20.16 -16.62 0.89
C LEU A 292 19.04 -16.86 1.90
N LYS A 293 18.96 -18.04 2.51
CA LYS A 293 17.79 -18.44 3.32
C LYS A 293 17.93 -18.10 4.79
N THR A 294 19.15 -18.10 5.31
CA THR A 294 19.46 -17.95 6.73
C THR A 294 20.45 -16.82 6.97
N LEU A 295 20.49 -16.28 8.20
CA LEU A 295 21.50 -15.28 8.55
C LEU A 295 22.91 -15.90 8.49
N GLU A 296 23.02 -17.19 8.77
CA GLU A 296 24.23 -17.98 8.62
C GLU A 296 24.73 -17.97 7.16
N ASP A 297 23.84 -18.18 6.18
CA ASP A 297 24.18 -18.08 4.75
C ASP A 297 24.66 -16.66 4.39
N VAL A 298 24.05 -15.63 4.98
CA VAL A 298 24.46 -14.23 4.79
C VAL A 298 25.86 -14.00 5.34
N ILE A 299 26.14 -14.46 6.56
CA ILE A 299 27.47 -14.31 7.16
C ILE A 299 28.52 -15.08 6.36
N GLU A 300 28.21 -16.28 5.88
CA GLU A 300 29.11 -17.06 5.01
C GLU A 300 29.40 -16.33 3.70
N TYR A 301 28.38 -15.76 3.06
CA TYR A 301 28.53 -14.98 1.83
C TYR A 301 29.49 -13.79 2.00
N TYR A 302 29.37 -13.07 3.11
CA TYR A 302 30.29 -11.99 3.45
C TYR A 302 31.69 -12.50 3.84
N ASP A 303 31.79 -13.65 4.50
CA ASP A 303 33.08 -14.24 4.92
C ASP A 303 33.97 -14.64 3.75
N VAL A 304 33.37 -15.09 2.63
CA VAL A 304 34.10 -15.38 1.39
C VAL A 304 34.34 -14.13 0.52
N GLY A 305 33.76 -12.98 0.87
CA GLY A 305 33.93 -11.72 0.16
C GLY A 305 33.00 -11.50 -1.03
N GLY A 306 31.88 -12.23 -1.11
CA GLY A 306 30.94 -12.14 -2.22
C GLY A 306 31.48 -12.66 -3.56
N ILE A 307 30.72 -12.46 -4.64
CA ILE A 307 31.09 -12.95 -5.98
C ILE A 307 31.93 -11.89 -6.72
N PRO A 308 33.19 -12.21 -7.10
CA PRO A 308 34.07 -11.28 -7.80
C PRO A 308 33.50 -10.75 -9.11
N ASN A 309 33.54 -9.43 -9.29
CA ASN A 309 33.18 -8.76 -10.53
C ASN A 309 33.87 -7.38 -10.62
N LYS A 310 33.81 -6.72 -11.79
CA LYS A 310 34.53 -5.45 -12.05
C LYS A 310 34.11 -4.29 -11.15
N ASN A 311 32.91 -4.35 -10.59
CA ASN A 311 32.31 -3.28 -9.79
C ASN A 311 32.17 -3.66 -8.32
N LEU A 312 32.66 -4.83 -7.91
CA LEU A 312 32.58 -5.31 -6.54
C LEU A 312 33.17 -4.25 -5.58
N HIS A 313 32.43 -3.96 -4.52
CA HIS A 313 32.84 -2.93 -3.57
C HIS A 313 34.19 -3.29 -2.91
N PRO A 314 35.16 -2.36 -2.77
CA PRO A 314 36.51 -2.68 -2.31
C PRO A 314 36.62 -3.30 -0.90
N LEU A 315 35.57 -3.17 -0.08
CA LEU A 315 35.51 -3.80 1.24
C LEU A 315 35.05 -5.27 1.21
N MET A 316 34.54 -5.75 0.08
CA MET A 316 34.14 -7.13 -0.11
C MET A 316 35.38 -7.98 -0.39
N LYS A 317 35.89 -8.60 0.67
CA LYS A 317 37.07 -9.47 0.67
C LYS A 317 36.90 -10.54 1.75
N PRO A 318 37.61 -11.67 1.66
CA PRO A 318 37.53 -12.70 2.68
C PRO A 318 37.80 -12.14 4.08
N LEU A 319 36.93 -12.49 5.04
CA LEU A 319 37.00 -11.99 6.42
C LEU A 319 37.72 -12.97 7.35
N HIS A 320 37.78 -14.26 6.96
CA HIS A 320 38.40 -15.34 7.73
C HIS A 320 37.84 -15.46 9.15
N LEU A 321 36.52 -15.41 9.27
CA LEU A 321 35.80 -15.51 10.53
C LEU A 321 35.91 -16.93 11.11
N SER A 322 36.17 -17.02 12.42
CA SER A 322 36.00 -18.29 13.13
C SER A 322 34.52 -18.64 13.28
N ASP A 323 34.19 -19.93 13.43
CA ASP A 323 32.79 -20.37 13.66
C ASP A 323 32.14 -19.65 14.85
N SER A 324 32.94 -19.40 15.89
CA SER A 324 32.49 -18.67 17.07
C SER A 324 32.20 -17.19 16.78
N ASP A 325 32.94 -16.57 15.86
CA ASP A 325 32.66 -15.19 15.42
C ASP A 325 31.42 -15.14 14.52
N LYS A 326 31.23 -16.12 13.63
CA LYS A 326 30.03 -16.24 12.79
C LYS A 326 28.77 -16.39 13.64
N LYS A 327 28.79 -17.29 14.63
CA LYS A 327 27.69 -17.47 15.58
C LYS A 327 27.41 -16.19 16.38
N ALA A 328 28.46 -15.52 16.86
CA ALA A 328 28.31 -14.28 17.62
C ALA A 328 27.68 -13.17 16.76
N LEU A 329 28.08 -13.04 15.48
CA LEU A 329 27.47 -12.08 14.55
C LEU A 329 25.98 -12.33 14.36
N VAL A 330 25.56 -13.59 14.13
CA VAL A 330 24.14 -13.94 14.05
C VAL A 330 23.41 -13.56 15.34
N SER A 331 23.96 -13.91 16.50
CA SER A 331 23.41 -13.56 17.81
C SER A 331 23.19 -12.05 17.95
N PHE A 332 24.18 -11.24 17.54
CA PHE A 332 24.07 -9.79 17.52
C PHE A 332 22.97 -9.27 16.57
N LEU A 333 22.84 -9.82 15.36
CA LEU A 333 21.79 -9.41 14.42
C LEU A 333 20.38 -9.65 15.01
N LYS A 334 20.19 -10.76 15.72
CA LYS A 334 18.94 -11.06 16.44
C LYS A 334 18.67 -10.08 17.59
N ALA A 335 19.73 -9.55 18.21
CA ALA A 335 19.61 -8.51 19.24
C ALA A 335 19.11 -7.16 18.69
N LEU A 336 19.02 -7.00 17.36
CA LEU A 336 18.46 -5.82 16.68
C LEU A 336 16.94 -5.91 16.47
N ASN A 337 16.32 -7.06 16.76
CA ASN A 337 14.86 -7.17 16.73
C ASN A 337 14.26 -6.25 17.78
N GLY A 338 13.36 -5.39 17.33
CA GLY A 338 12.73 -4.39 18.17
C GLY A 338 11.30 -4.75 18.51
N GLU A 339 10.64 -3.78 19.13
CA GLU A 339 9.24 -3.77 19.48
C GLU A 339 8.59 -2.56 18.81
N GLY A 340 7.28 -2.64 18.61
CA GLY A 340 6.47 -1.53 18.11
C GLY A 340 5.60 -1.92 16.94
N TRP A 341 6.08 -2.74 16.00
CA TRP A 341 5.28 -3.10 14.83
C TRP A 341 4.33 -4.29 15.09
N GLN A 342 4.58 -5.09 16.12
CA GLN A 342 3.83 -6.33 16.39
C GLN A 342 2.38 -6.10 16.83
N HIS A 343 2.03 -4.88 17.28
CA HIS A 343 0.68 -4.56 17.73
C HIS A 343 -0.30 -4.28 16.58
N PHE A 344 0.20 -4.07 15.36
CA PHE A 344 -0.67 -3.84 14.21
C PHE A 344 -1.53 -5.07 13.95
N LYS A 345 -2.77 -4.81 13.56
CA LYS A 345 -3.75 -5.81 13.13
C LYS A 345 -4.35 -5.38 11.80
N GLU A 346 -4.61 -6.36 10.95
CA GLU A 346 -5.36 -6.15 9.71
C GLU A 346 -6.75 -5.60 10.04
N PRO A 347 -7.30 -4.67 9.25
CA PRO A 347 -8.69 -4.25 9.38
C PRO A 347 -9.65 -5.44 9.20
N GLU A 348 -10.60 -5.60 10.11
CA GLU A 348 -11.63 -6.64 10.02
C GLU A 348 -12.71 -6.29 8.98
N HIS A 349 -12.92 -4.98 8.79
CA HIS A 349 -13.88 -4.43 7.85
C HIS A 349 -13.22 -3.29 7.06
N PHE A 350 -13.56 -3.24 5.78
CA PHE A 350 -13.21 -2.12 4.93
C PHE A 350 -14.45 -1.26 4.69
N PRO A 351 -14.28 -0.01 4.25
CA PRO A 351 -15.41 0.81 3.86
C PRO A 351 -16.27 0.05 2.86
N GLU A 352 -17.50 -0.20 3.29
CA GLU A 352 -18.50 -0.79 2.42
C GLU A 352 -18.85 0.24 1.36
N ASP A 353 -19.28 -0.27 0.21
CA ASP A 353 -19.99 0.59 -0.70
C ASP A 353 -21.26 1.04 0.05
N MET A 354 -21.33 2.31 0.48
CA MET A 354 -22.58 2.86 1.04
C MET A 354 -23.60 3.09 -0.09
N SER A 355 -23.59 2.28 -1.14
CA SER A 355 -24.85 1.75 -1.61
C SER A 355 -25.43 0.99 -0.41
N GLN A 356 -26.38 1.63 0.28
CA GLN A 356 -27.47 0.90 0.92
C GLN A 356 -27.71 -0.38 0.08
N PRO A 357 -27.76 -1.60 0.67
CA PRO A 357 -28.07 -2.80 -0.11
C PRO A 357 -29.20 -2.38 -1.03
N ILE A 358 -28.99 -2.44 -2.36
CA ILE A 358 -29.99 -1.93 -3.30
C ILE A 358 -31.30 -2.47 -2.76
N ASP A 359 -32.23 -1.60 -2.36
CA ASP A 359 -33.52 -2.03 -1.82
C ASP A 359 -34.09 -2.87 -2.96
N LYS A 360 -33.91 -4.20 -2.86
CA LYS A 360 -34.30 -5.10 -3.93
C LYS A 360 -35.80 -4.96 -3.90
N PRO A 361 -36.41 -4.28 -4.90
CA PRO A 361 -37.83 -4.08 -4.83
C PRO A 361 -38.44 -5.48 -4.74
N PRO A 362 -39.48 -5.69 -3.90
CA PRO A 362 -40.06 -7.03 -3.72
C PRO A 362 -40.50 -7.61 -5.06
N TYR A 363 -40.75 -6.73 -6.04
CA TYR A 363 -41.06 -7.10 -7.40
C TYR A 363 -40.20 -6.37 -8.43
N LEU A 364 -39.82 -7.11 -9.46
CA LEU A 364 -39.25 -6.58 -10.70
C LEU A 364 -40.10 -7.02 -11.89
N TYR A 365 -39.95 -6.32 -13.00
CA TYR A 365 -40.77 -6.54 -14.19
C TYR A 365 -39.91 -6.99 -15.36
N LYS A 366 -40.28 -8.11 -15.98
CA LYS A 366 -39.73 -8.56 -17.25
C LYS A 366 -40.78 -8.34 -18.34
N ILE A 367 -40.37 -7.73 -19.44
CA ILE A 367 -41.27 -7.43 -20.57
C ILE A 367 -40.91 -8.34 -21.72
N PHE A 368 -41.91 -8.98 -22.30
CA PHE A 368 -41.80 -9.84 -23.47
C PHE A 368 -42.59 -9.23 -24.64
N SER A 369 -42.12 -9.45 -25.87
CA SER A 369 -43.00 -9.39 -27.03
C SER A 369 -44.00 -10.56 -26.96
N LEU A 370 -45.12 -10.46 -27.68
CA LEU A 370 -46.06 -11.58 -27.74
C LEU A 370 -45.38 -12.86 -28.25
N GLU A 371 -44.55 -12.73 -29.30
CA GLU A 371 -43.77 -13.84 -29.89
C GLU A 371 -42.84 -14.49 -28.85
N ASP A 372 -42.06 -13.69 -28.10
CA ASP A 372 -41.12 -14.22 -27.10
C ASP A 372 -41.87 -14.88 -25.93
N TRP A 373 -43.04 -14.34 -25.56
CA TRP A 373 -43.88 -14.92 -24.51
C TRP A 373 -44.49 -16.26 -24.93
N GLU A 374 -45.08 -16.34 -26.11
CA GLU A 374 -45.64 -17.59 -26.66
C GLU A 374 -44.54 -18.65 -26.80
N ALA A 375 -43.36 -18.26 -27.31
CA ALA A 375 -42.20 -19.14 -27.41
C ALA A 375 -41.65 -19.59 -26.04
N SER A 376 -42.00 -18.89 -24.96
CA SER A 376 -41.63 -19.26 -23.60
C SER A 376 -42.55 -20.34 -23.01
N MET A 377 -43.75 -20.56 -23.56
CA MET A 377 -44.76 -21.44 -22.97
C MET A 377 -44.23 -22.87 -22.77
N GLY A 378 -44.39 -23.39 -21.55
CA GLY A 378 -43.90 -24.73 -21.16
C GLY A 378 -42.42 -24.84 -20.78
N LYS A 379 -41.63 -23.75 -20.82
CA LYS A 379 -40.20 -23.72 -20.43
C LYS A 379 -39.97 -23.25 -18.99
N ASP A 380 -39.14 -23.93 -18.21
CA ASP A 380 -38.73 -23.46 -16.88
C ASP A 380 -37.22 -23.67 -16.72
N PRO A 381 -36.41 -22.61 -16.46
CA PRO A 381 -36.77 -21.19 -16.27
C PRO A 381 -37.29 -20.50 -17.55
N LEU A 382 -37.83 -19.28 -17.41
CA LEU A 382 -38.17 -18.44 -18.56
C LEU A 382 -36.91 -18.18 -19.40
N PRO A 383 -36.98 -18.35 -20.74
CA PRO A 383 -35.84 -18.12 -21.61
C PRO A 383 -35.52 -16.61 -21.72
N PRO A 384 -34.28 -16.25 -22.07
CA PRO A 384 -33.95 -14.88 -22.44
C PRO A 384 -34.73 -14.43 -23.68
N THR A 385 -35.03 -13.14 -23.74
CA THR A 385 -35.67 -12.44 -24.86
C THR A 385 -34.64 -11.86 -25.82
N LYS A 386 -35.06 -11.38 -26.99
CA LYS A 386 -34.15 -10.75 -27.98
C LYS A 386 -33.41 -9.51 -27.42
N ILE A 387 -33.92 -8.89 -26.35
CA ILE A 387 -33.29 -7.75 -25.68
C ILE A 387 -32.28 -8.16 -24.61
N ASP A 388 -32.26 -9.43 -24.21
CA ASP A 388 -31.32 -9.98 -23.25
C ASP A 388 -30.06 -10.44 -24.00
N LYS A 389 -28.95 -9.73 -23.79
CA LYS A 389 -27.67 -10.10 -24.42
C LYS A 389 -26.92 -11.13 -23.58
N ASN A 390 -26.50 -10.72 -22.37
CA ASN A 390 -25.70 -11.52 -21.43
C ASN A 390 -26.29 -11.56 -20.01
N PHE A 391 -27.45 -10.92 -19.81
CA PHE A 391 -28.17 -10.79 -18.55
C PHE A 391 -29.66 -10.64 -18.85
N PHE A 392 -30.52 -10.91 -17.88
CA PHE A 392 -31.93 -10.53 -18.00
C PHE A 392 -32.09 -9.06 -17.64
N HIS A 393 -32.65 -8.28 -18.56
CA HIS A 393 -33.04 -6.91 -18.31
C HIS A 393 -34.36 -6.86 -17.55
N LEU A 394 -34.34 -6.26 -16.36
CA LEU A 394 -35.47 -6.13 -15.44
C LEU A 394 -35.73 -4.66 -15.13
N ALA A 395 -37.00 -4.27 -15.16
CA ALA A 395 -37.46 -2.92 -14.87
C ALA A 395 -38.06 -2.83 -13.46
N THR A 396 -37.95 -1.69 -12.80
CA THR A 396 -38.87 -1.32 -11.72
C THR A 396 -40.25 -0.99 -12.29
N GLU A 397 -41.26 -0.88 -11.42
CA GLU A 397 -42.62 -0.50 -11.83
C GLU A 397 -42.65 0.81 -12.63
N ASP A 398 -41.99 1.85 -12.13
CA ASP A 398 -41.91 3.17 -12.77
C ASP A 398 -41.14 3.12 -14.11
N GLN A 399 -40.28 2.13 -14.30
CA GLN A 399 -39.50 1.97 -15.53
C GLN A 399 -40.26 1.23 -16.64
N VAL A 400 -41.35 0.51 -16.32
CA VAL A 400 -42.08 -0.32 -17.31
C VAL A 400 -42.47 0.48 -18.55
N ASN A 401 -43.10 1.64 -18.39
CA ASN A 401 -43.54 2.47 -19.52
C ASN A 401 -42.37 2.90 -20.41
N SER A 402 -41.31 3.44 -19.81
CA SER A 402 -40.12 3.88 -20.54
C SER A 402 -39.40 2.71 -21.25
N THR A 403 -39.46 1.51 -20.67
CA THR A 403 -38.85 0.31 -21.23
C THR A 403 -39.64 -0.18 -22.44
N VAL A 404 -40.97 -0.19 -22.36
CA VAL A 404 -41.86 -0.50 -23.47
C VAL A 404 -41.65 0.48 -24.63
N GLU A 405 -41.66 1.79 -24.36
CA GLU A 405 -41.46 2.81 -25.39
C GLU A 405 -40.10 2.71 -26.08
N LYS A 406 -39.06 2.35 -25.32
CA LYS A 406 -37.69 2.27 -25.84
C LYS A 406 -37.43 1.00 -26.65
N PHE A 407 -37.81 -0.16 -26.12
CA PHE A 407 -37.38 -1.46 -26.66
C PHE A 407 -38.46 -2.19 -27.46
N PHE A 408 -39.74 -1.82 -27.29
CA PHE A 408 -40.88 -2.47 -27.93
C PHE A 408 -41.66 -1.52 -28.84
N LYS A 409 -41.01 -0.42 -29.26
CA LYS A 409 -41.61 0.55 -30.20
C LYS A 409 -42.06 -0.16 -31.49
N GLY A 410 -43.33 0.04 -31.86
CA GLY A 410 -43.93 -0.56 -33.05
C GLY A 410 -44.56 -1.93 -32.84
N GLN A 411 -44.50 -2.50 -31.63
CA GLN A 411 -45.30 -3.67 -31.26
C GLN A 411 -46.75 -3.25 -30.98
N LYS A 412 -47.73 -4.10 -31.34
CA LYS A 412 -49.15 -3.86 -31.04
C LYS A 412 -49.52 -4.19 -29.59
N GLU A 413 -48.81 -5.15 -29.01
CA GLU A 413 -48.99 -5.57 -27.63
C GLU A 413 -47.69 -6.13 -27.05
N VAL A 414 -47.59 -6.11 -25.72
CA VAL A 414 -46.48 -6.66 -24.94
C VAL A 414 -47.02 -7.38 -23.71
N ILE A 415 -46.23 -8.33 -23.20
CA ILE A 415 -46.54 -9.04 -21.96
C ILE A 415 -45.64 -8.52 -20.86
N VAL A 416 -46.24 -7.95 -19.82
CA VAL A 416 -45.53 -7.45 -18.64
C VAL A 416 -45.65 -8.49 -17.53
N VAL A 417 -44.53 -9.11 -17.16
CA VAL A 417 -44.47 -10.18 -16.17
C VAL A 417 -43.88 -9.61 -14.88
N LYS A 418 -44.67 -9.60 -13.82
CA LYS A 418 -44.24 -9.23 -12.48
C LYS A 418 -43.60 -10.42 -11.80
N LEU A 419 -42.38 -10.23 -11.28
CA LEU A 419 -41.53 -11.27 -10.72
C LEU A 419 -41.24 -10.97 -9.25
N ASP A 420 -41.37 -11.97 -8.38
CA ASP A 420 -40.90 -11.95 -7.00
C ASP A 420 -39.36 -12.03 -7.00
N THR A 421 -38.73 -10.92 -6.61
CA THR A 421 -37.26 -10.78 -6.64
C THR A 421 -36.57 -11.80 -5.73
N GLY A 422 -37.23 -12.25 -4.66
CA GLY A 422 -36.69 -13.24 -3.73
C GLY A 422 -36.58 -14.66 -4.31
N LYS A 423 -37.26 -14.92 -5.43
CA LYS A 423 -37.26 -16.22 -6.13
C LYS A 423 -36.38 -16.24 -7.39
N LEU A 424 -35.78 -15.11 -7.74
CA LEU A 424 -34.79 -15.05 -8.83
C LEU A 424 -33.50 -15.74 -8.39
N LYS A 425 -32.80 -16.37 -9.33
CA LYS A 425 -31.50 -16.98 -9.09
C LYS A 425 -30.45 -16.25 -9.91
N GLY A 426 -29.30 -15.93 -9.31
CA GLY A 426 -28.20 -15.23 -9.98
C GLY A 426 -27.83 -13.92 -9.27
N GLU A 427 -26.99 -13.14 -9.92
CA GLU A 427 -26.47 -11.88 -9.40
C GLU A 427 -27.27 -10.70 -9.97
N LEU A 428 -27.91 -9.95 -9.09
CA LEU A 428 -28.74 -8.81 -9.46
C LEU A 428 -27.95 -7.51 -9.24
N SER A 429 -27.67 -6.78 -10.32
CA SER A 429 -27.00 -5.47 -10.30
C SER A 429 -27.97 -4.36 -10.70
N PHE A 430 -27.78 -3.14 -10.18
CA PHE A 430 -28.52 -1.95 -10.61
C PHE A 430 -27.57 -0.92 -11.25
N GLU A 431 -27.48 -0.96 -12.57
CA GLU A 431 -26.42 -0.31 -13.34
C GLU A 431 -26.93 0.19 -14.68
N ALA A 432 -26.15 1.08 -15.31
CA ALA A 432 -26.50 1.62 -16.61
C ALA A 432 -26.24 0.60 -17.73
N ASN A 433 -27.09 0.59 -18.76
CA ASN A 433 -26.81 -0.17 -19.97
C ASN A 433 -25.50 0.34 -20.63
N PRO A 434 -24.72 -0.54 -21.30
CA PRO A 434 -23.57 -0.11 -22.10
C PRO A 434 -23.96 0.99 -23.09
N GLY A 435 -23.38 2.19 -22.96
CA GLY A 435 -23.68 3.36 -23.80
C GLY A 435 -24.90 4.20 -23.38
N GLY A 436 -25.46 4.01 -22.18
CA GLY A 436 -26.57 4.81 -21.64
C GLY A 436 -26.30 5.37 -20.24
N THR A 437 -27.15 6.30 -19.79
CA THR A 437 -27.09 6.92 -18.45
C THR A 437 -28.14 6.38 -17.47
N ASN A 438 -29.23 5.79 -17.97
CA ASN A 438 -30.30 5.26 -17.13
C ASN A 438 -29.94 3.88 -16.59
N LYS A 439 -30.11 3.69 -15.26
CA LYS A 439 -29.86 2.42 -14.58
C LYS A 439 -31.07 1.50 -14.60
N TYR A 440 -30.82 0.20 -14.77
CA TYR A 440 -31.82 -0.86 -14.73
C TYR A 440 -31.30 -2.02 -13.89
N PHE A 441 -32.20 -2.92 -13.52
CA PHE A 441 -31.80 -4.16 -12.88
C PHE A 441 -31.35 -5.18 -13.92
N HIS A 442 -30.13 -5.69 -13.77
CA HIS A 442 -29.56 -6.73 -14.62
C HIS A 442 -29.34 -7.99 -13.79
N LEU A 443 -29.91 -9.10 -14.23
CA LEU A 443 -29.69 -10.41 -13.62
C LEU A 443 -28.62 -11.17 -14.41
N TYR A 444 -27.41 -11.19 -13.89
CA TYR A 444 -26.25 -11.88 -14.44
C TYR A 444 -26.17 -13.32 -13.94
N GLN A 445 -25.65 -14.20 -14.80
CA GLN A 445 -25.43 -15.63 -14.49
C GLN A 445 -26.67 -16.31 -13.86
N GLY A 446 -27.85 -15.81 -14.22
CA GLY A 446 -29.06 -16.06 -13.47
C GLY A 446 -30.12 -16.82 -14.26
N SER A 447 -31.23 -17.10 -13.59
CA SER A 447 -32.43 -17.65 -14.20
C SER A 447 -33.68 -17.03 -13.55
N ILE A 448 -34.77 -17.01 -14.32
CA ILE A 448 -36.09 -16.57 -13.87
C ILE A 448 -36.98 -17.81 -13.78
N PRO A 449 -37.04 -18.51 -12.63
CA PRO A 449 -37.93 -19.66 -12.46
C PRO A 449 -39.38 -19.24 -12.67
N ARG A 450 -40.22 -20.06 -13.29
CA ARG A 450 -41.66 -19.72 -13.42
C ARG A 450 -42.34 -19.50 -12.08
N ALA A 451 -41.86 -20.14 -11.01
CA ALA A 451 -42.32 -19.94 -9.64
C ALA A 451 -42.09 -18.51 -9.10
N SER A 452 -41.24 -17.71 -9.76
CA SER A 452 -41.07 -16.28 -9.46
C SER A 452 -42.17 -15.40 -10.05
N ILE A 453 -42.97 -15.88 -11.01
CA ILE A 453 -44.05 -15.09 -11.62
C ILE A 453 -45.16 -14.87 -10.60
N VAL A 454 -45.46 -13.60 -10.34
CA VAL A 454 -46.53 -13.15 -9.44
C VAL A 454 -47.77 -12.77 -10.26
N GLU A 455 -47.56 -12.10 -11.39
CA GLU A 455 -48.63 -11.59 -12.24
C GLU A 455 -48.15 -11.53 -13.70
N VAL A 456 -49.05 -11.77 -14.64
CA VAL A 456 -48.82 -11.62 -16.08
C VAL A 456 -49.90 -10.69 -16.62
N ASN A 457 -49.48 -9.56 -17.19
CA ASN A 457 -50.37 -8.55 -17.72
C ASN A 457 -50.19 -8.39 -19.24
N HIS A 458 -51.27 -8.64 -19.98
CA HIS A 458 -51.33 -8.37 -21.42
C HIS A 458 -51.65 -6.90 -21.65
N ARG A 459 -50.72 -6.17 -22.27
CA ARG A 459 -50.87 -4.74 -22.52
C ARG A 459 -50.90 -4.43 -24.01
N PHE A 460 -52.03 -3.90 -24.47
CA PHE A 460 -52.16 -3.29 -25.79
C PHE A 460 -51.48 -1.92 -25.82
N LEU A 461 -50.71 -1.67 -26.87
CA LEU A 461 -50.00 -0.41 -27.07
C LEU A 461 -50.77 0.48 -28.05
N PRO A 462 -50.77 1.81 -27.84
CA PRO A 462 -51.51 2.77 -28.66
C PRO A 462 -51.02 2.87 -30.11
#